data_AF-A0A6L7YQK6-F1
#
_entry.id   AF-A0A6L7YQK6-F1
#
_cell.length_a   1.000
_cell.length_b   1.000
_cell.length_c   1.000
_cell.angle_alpha   90.00
_cell.angle_beta   90.00
_cell.angle_gamma   90.00
#
_symmetry.space_group_name_H-M   'P 1'
#
loop_
_entity.id
_entity.type
_entity.pdbx_description
1 polymer ?
#
loop_
_entity_poly.entity_id
_entity_poly.type
_entity_poly.pdbx_seq_one_letter_code
_entity_poly.pdbx_strand_id
1 'polypeptide(L)'
;MATAYPHVGAADEALSELSAIEKAIGEEWTIYGRFVFHFARSLIYRELGNWDEMIDEGIQFLVWVENLSEADSQFQRMHINIDEDGAPELVGESGRCYCACSVLTESIAPAERKLGRDSGNTLDDLDRYLTRYEKLYQSTQCESDGNPNDQSLHELAATYKNRVATCYGKAAVAAFETGQTARALAYFQQSERLGGKIDGIWQFYKAAALLSNGQTSEAKTCLQEISGPVVSDGLGSAIFDKLKEFDSIRNDLDIVDLAKHWKNRNVRL
;
A
#
# COMPACT_ATOMS: atom_id res chain seq x y z
N MET A 1 -15.32 -8.85 1.85
CA MET A 1 -16.09 -9.77 2.74
C MET A 1 -15.39 -10.01 4.06
N ALA A 2 -14.07 -10.25 4.10
CA ALA A 2 -13.32 -10.54 5.34
C ALA A 2 -13.58 -9.56 6.51
N THR A 3 -13.66 -8.26 6.23
CA THR A 3 -13.92 -7.22 7.25
C THR A 3 -15.30 -7.32 7.90
N ALA A 4 -16.27 -8.03 7.31
CA ALA A 4 -17.64 -8.10 7.82
C ALA A 4 -17.85 -9.19 8.88
N TYR A 5 -17.09 -10.30 8.81
CA TYR A 5 -17.29 -11.46 9.70
C TYR A 5 -17.21 -11.13 11.20
N PRO A 6 -16.27 -10.28 11.66
CA PRO A 6 -16.21 -9.89 13.07
C PRO A 6 -17.45 -9.14 13.55
N HIS A 7 -18.04 -8.29 12.70
CA HIS A 7 -19.22 -7.49 13.04
C HIS A 7 -20.52 -8.31 13.13
N VAL A 8 -20.53 -9.53 12.59
CA VAL A 8 -21.66 -10.47 12.69
C VAL A 8 -21.37 -11.64 13.65
N GLY A 9 -20.27 -11.58 14.41
CA GLY A 9 -19.89 -12.61 15.38
C GLY A 9 -19.42 -13.93 14.74
N ALA A 10 -19.02 -13.91 13.47
CA ALA A 10 -18.60 -15.09 12.70
C ALA A 10 -17.08 -15.14 12.47
N ALA A 11 -16.28 -14.40 13.25
CA ALA A 11 -14.84 -14.33 13.06
C ALA A 11 -14.14 -15.69 13.25
N ASP A 12 -14.49 -16.42 14.32
CA ASP A 12 -13.89 -17.73 14.62
C ASP A 12 -14.23 -18.77 13.54
N GLU A 13 -15.47 -18.77 13.06
CA GLU A 13 -15.91 -19.62 11.96
C GLU A 13 -15.14 -19.30 10.68
N ALA A 14 -15.06 -18.02 10.30
CA ALA A 14 -14.31 -17.58 9.12
C ALA A 14 -12.82 -17.92 9.21
N LEU A 15 -12.18 -17.74 10.37
CA LEU A 15 -10.77 -18.12 10.59
C LEU A 15 -10.59 -19.64 10.49
N SER A 16 -11.52 -20.43 11.02
CA SER A 16 -11.51 -21.88 10.91
C SER A 16 -11.65 -22.35 9.46
N GLU A 17 -12.57 -21.76 8.70
CA GLU A 17 -12.74 -22.03 7.27
C GLU A 17 -11.48 -21.67 6.47
N LEU A 18 -10.88 -20.51 6.73
CA LEU A 18 -9.62 -20.10 6.12
C LEU A 18 -8.51 -21.10 6.44
N SER A 19 -8.37 -21.53 7.69
CA SER A 19 -7.39 -22.57 8.06
C SER A 19 -7.66 -23.92 7.39
N ALA A 20 -8.92 -24.28 7.11
CA ALA A 20 -9.24 -25.47 6.33
C ALA A 20 -8.84 -25.32 4.85
N ILE A 21 -9.09 -24.14 4.26
CA ILE A 21 -8.66 -23.79 2.89
C ILE A 21 -7.13 -23.87 2.77
N GLU A 22 -6.40 -23.34 3.75
CA GLU A 22 -4.93 -23.40 3.76
C GLU A 22 -4.39 -24.82 3.67
N LYS A 23 -4.95 -25.71 4.49
CA LYS A 23 -4.59 -27.13 4.51
C LYS A 23 -4.96 -27.83 3.20
N ALA A 24 -6.10 -27.46 2.60
CA ALA A 24 -6.57 -28.06 1.35
C ALA A 24 -5.70 -27.66 0.15
N ILE A 25 -5.20 -26.42 0.10
CA ILE A 25 -4.34 -25.94 -0.99
C ILE A 25 -2.91 -26.47 -0.86
N GLY A 26 -2.40 -26.62 0.37
CA GLY A 26 -1.08 -27.23 0.62
C GLY A 26 0.05 -26.47 -0.08
N GLU A 27 0.82 -27.15 -0.94
CA GLU A 27 1.95 -26.57 -1.66
C GLU A 27 1.56 -25.85 -2.96
N GLU A 28 0.27 -25.82 -3.32
CA GLU A 28 -0.18 -25.32 -4.62
C GLU A 28 -0.36 -23.80 -4.70
N TRP A 29 0.02 -23.09 -3.63
CA TRP A 29 -0.06 -21.65 -3.54
C TRP A 29 0.73 -20.93 -4.65
N THR A 30 0.08 -19.95 -5.29
CA THR A 30 0.79 -18.87 -5.97
C THR A 30 1.18 -17.81 -4.93
N ILE A 31 2.19 -16.98 -5.22
CA ILE A 31 2.55 -15.85 -4.36
C ILE A 31 1.33 -14.96 -4.08
N TYR A 32 0.61 -14.58 -5.13
CA TYR A 32 -0.56 -13.72 -5.01
C TYR A 32 -1.72 -14.39 -4.28
N GLY A 33 -2.00 -15.67 -4.56
CA GLY A 33 -3.08 -16.41 -3.88
C GLY A 33 -2.82 -16.52 -2.38
N ARG A 34 -1.57 -16.80 -2.00
CA ARG A 34 -1.20 -16.84 -0.58
C ARG A 34 -1.25 -15.44 0.04
N PHE A 35 -0.83 -14.40 -0.68
CA PHE A 35 -0.98 -13.01 -0.23
C PHE A 35 -2.45 -12.65 0.05
N VAL A 36 -3.38 -12.98 -0.84
CA VAL A 36 -4.83 -12.71 -0.65
C VAL A 36 -5.36 -13.46 0.57
N PHE A 37 -4.94 -14.71 0.77
CA PHE A 37 -5.27 -15.50 1.95
C PHE A 37 -4.82 -14.83 3.25
N HIS A 38 -3.54 -14.47 3.34
CA HIS A 38 -2.98 -13.76 4.50
C HIS A 38 -3.69 -12.42 4.73
N PHE A 39 -3.91 -11.66 3.66
CA PHE A 39 -4.61 -10.38 3.75
C PHE A 39 -6.03 -10.52 4.30
N ALA A 40 -6.77 -11.55 3.89
CA ALA A 40 -8.10 -11.82 4.44
C ALA A 40 -8.06 -12.10 5.95
N ARG A 41 -7.09 -12.90 6.42
CA ARG A 41 -6.90 -13.20 7.85
C ARG A 41 -6.48 -11.96 8.65
N SER A 42 -5.49 -11.22 8.14
CA SER A 42 -5.07 -9.94 8.73
C SER A 42 -6.22 -8.95 8.88
N LEU A 43 -7.14 -8.87 7.91
CA LEU A 43 -8.34 -8.02 8.02
C LEU A 43 -9.28 -8.48 9.13
N ILE A 44 -9.48 -9.79 9.32
CA ILE A 44 -10.30 -10.30 10.43
C ILE A 44 -9.66 -9.93 11.77
N TYR A 45 -8.36 -10.18 11.93
CA TYR A 45 -7.64 -9.82 13.16
C TYR A 45 -7.66 -8.32 13.45
N ARG A 46 -7.52 -7.49 12.41
CA ARG A 46 -7.65 -6.03 12.51
C ARG A 46 -8.98 -5.62 13.12
N GLU A 47 -10.08 -6.14 12.60
CA GLU A 47 -11.43 -5.78 13.07
C GLU A 47 -11.72 -6.31 14.48
N LEU A 48 -11.09 -7.42 14.89
CA LEU A 48 -11.11 -7.90 16.26
C LEU A 48 -10.20 -7.11 17.22
N GLY A 49 -9.30 -6.27 16.69
CA GLY A 49 -8.27 -5.59 17.48
C GLY A 49 -7.13 -6.52 17.94
N ASN A 50 -7.00 -7.71 17.36
CA ASN A 50 -5.91 -8.65 17.61
C ASN A 50 -4.67 -8.29 16.79
N TRP A 51 -4.01 -7.20 17.18
CA TRP A 51 -2.86 -6.64 16.45
C TRP A 51 -1.64 -7.56 16.43
N ASP A 52 -1.42 -8.34 17.49
CA ASP A 52 -0.31 -9.31 17.56
C ASP A 52 -0.46 -10.42 16.52
N GLU A 53 -1.65 -11.03 16.44
CA GLU A 53 -1.96 -12.05 15.42
C GLU A 53 -1.85 -11.50 13.99
N MET A 54 -2.23 -10.23 13.78
CA MET A 54 -2.06 -9.55 12.49
C MET A 54 -0.59 -9.35 12.10
N ILE A 55 0.31 -9.14 13.07
CA ILE A 55 1.76 -9.08 12.84
C ILE A 55 2.27 -10.49 12.53
N ASP A 56 1.91 -11.48 13.34
CA ASP A 56 2.38 -12.86 13.17
C ASP A 56 1.97 -13.45 11.81
N GLU A 57 0.74 -13.21 11.36
CA GLU A 57 0.26 -13.60 10.04
C GLU A 57 1.10 -12.95 8.92
N GLY A 58 1.38 -11.65 9.06
CA GLY A 58 2.23 -10.91 8.12
C GLY A 58 3.67 -11.46 8.07
N ILE A 59 4.27 -11.75 9.23
CA ILE A 59 5.61 -12.33 9.32
C ILE A 59 5.66 -13.71 8.68
N GLN A 60 4.65 -14.56 8.91
CA GLN A 60 4.57 -15.88 8.28
C GLN A 60 4.57 -15.79 6.75
N PHE A 61 3.83 -14.83 6.18
CA PHE A 61 3.88 -14.58 4.74
C PHE A 61 5.27 -14.14 4.28
N LEU A 62 5.89 -13.17 4.98
CA LEU A 62 7.20 -12.64 4.60
C LEU A 62 8.29 -13.70 4.65
N VAL A 63 8.30 -14.54 5.69
CA VAL A 63 9.22 -15.67 5.81
C VAL A 63 9.00 -16.67 4.69
N TRP A 64 7.75 -16.98 4.36
CA TRP A 64 7.46 -17.90 3.26
C TRP A 64 7.92 -17.35 1.90
N VAL A 65 7.58 -16.11 1.56
CA VAL A 65 7.87 -15.55 0.23
C VAL A 65 9.36 -15.30 0.01
N GLU A 66 10.10 -15.00 1.07
CA GLU A 66 11.57 -14.84 1.02
C GLU A 66 12.28 -16.17 0.82
N ASN A 67 11.76 -17.26 1.38
CA ASN A 67 12.34 -18.60 1.24
C ASN A 67 12.06 -19.28 -0.12
N LEU A 68 11.17 -18.72 -0.94
CA LEU A 68 10.95 -19.24 -2.29
C LEU A 68 12.20 -19.04 -3.17
N SER A 69 12.61 -20.06 -3.90
CA SER A 69 13.62 -19.99 -4.94
C SER A 69 12.97 -19.78 -6.31
N GLU A 70 13.76 -19.36 -7.31
CA GLU A 70 13.26 -19.23 -8.68
C GLU A 70 12.85 -20.56 -9.33
N ALA A 71 13.36 -21.68 -8.78
CA ALA A 71 13.05 -23.04 -9.21
C ALA A 71 11.74 -23.57 -8.62
N ASP A 72 11.21 -22.93 -7.57
CA ASP A 72 9.97 -23.35 -6.94
C ASP A 72 8.78 -23.05 -7.85
N SER A 73 7.92 -24.05 -8.05
CA SER A 73 6.78 -23.91 -8.96
C SER A 73 5.86 -22.76 -8.52
N GLN A 74 5.74 -22.53 -7.21
CA GLN A 74 4.95 -21.47 -6.59
C GLN A 74 5.45 -20.07 -6.99
N PHE A 75 6.75 -19.93 -7.22
CA PHE A 75 7.36 -18.66 -7.60
C PHE A 75 6.97 -18.24 -9.02
N GLN A 76 6.91 -19.21 -9.94
CA GLN A 76 6.60 -18.96 -11.36
C GLN A 76 5.10 -19.08 -11.69
N ARG A 77 4.28 -19.55 -10.75
CA ARG A 77 2.87 -19.88 -11.03
C ARG A 77 1.99 -18.63 -11.10
N MET A 78 1.39 -18.42 -12.27
CA MET A 78 0.32 -17.46 -12.51
C MET A 78 -0.87 -17.73 -11.59
N HIS A 79 -1.39 -16.69 -10.94
CA HIS A 79 -2.72 -16.76 -10.34
C HIS A 79 -3.76 -16.53 -11.42
N ILE A 80 -4.61 -17.53 -11.68
CA ILE A 80 -5.69 -17.43 -12.65
C ILE A 80 -6.85 -16.69 -11.97
N ASN A 81 -7.06 -15.43 -12.32
CA ASN A 81 -8.28 -14.73 -11.97
C ASN A 81 -9.44 -15.33 -12.78
N ILE A 82 -10.57 -15.59 -12.11
CA ILE A 82 -11.79 -16.08 -12.77
C ILE A 82 -12.56 -14.91 -13.43
N ASP A 83 -12.17 -13.66 -13.13
CA ASP A 83 -12.79 -12.45 -13.66
C ASP A 83 -11.95 -11.83 -14.80
N GLU A 84 -12.63 -11.40 -15.88
CA GLU A 84 -12.06 -10.97 -17.18
C GLU A 84 -11.18 -9.71 -17.14
N ASP A 85 -11.14 -8.97 -16.02
CA ASP A 85 -10.41 -7.70 -15.89
C ASP A 85 -8.98 -7.88 -15.37
N GLY A 86 -8.26 -8.86 -15.95
CA GLY A 86 -6.94 -9.34 -15.52
C GLY A 86 -5.98 -8.24 -15.09
N ALA A 87 -5.85 -8.03 -13.77
CA ALA A 87 -4.74 -7.28 -13.22
C ALA A 87 -3.44 -7.93 -13.71
N PRO A 88 -2.42 -7.15 -14.11
CA PRO A 88 -1.21 -7.73 -14.67
C PRO A 88 -0.63 -8.78 -13.71
N GLU A 89 0.05 -9.80 -14.25
CA GLU A 89 0.48 -10.93 -13.46
C GLU A 89 1.36 -10.51 -12.26
N LEU A 90 0.99 -10.93 -11.05
CA LEU A 90 1.82 -10.85 -9.86
C LEU A 90 2.49 -12.21 -9.66
N VAL A 91 3.54 -12.44 -10.44
CA VAL A 91 4.36 -13.66 -10.40
C VAL A 91 5.83 -13.33 -10.22
N GLY A 92 6.58 -14.35 -9.83
CA GLY A 92 8.02 -14.28 -9.63
C GLY A 92 8.40 -13.13 -8.72
N GLU A 93 9.44 -12.41 -9.14
CA GLU A 93 10.02 -11.35 -8.34
C GLU A 93 9.11 -10.12 -8.20
N SER A 94 8.32 -9.81 -9.23
CA SER A 94 7.34 -8.73 -9.18
C SER A 94 6.23 -9.04 -8.17
N GLY A 95 5.73 -10.29 -8.19
CA GLY A 95 4.76 -10.79 -7.22
C GLY A 95 5.30 -10.74 -5.79
N ARG A 96 6.52 -11.27 -5.56
CA ARG A 96 7.19 -11.24 -4.25
C ARG A 96 7.27 -9.83 -3.71
N CYS A 97 7.90 -8.93 -4.47
CA CYS A 97 8.15 -7.57 -4.00
C CYS A 97 6.86 -6.81 -3.72
N TYR A 98 5.88 -6.86 -4.64
CA TYR A 98 4.61 -6.15 -4.46
C TYR A 98 3.82 -6.65 -3.24
N CYS A 99 3.72 -7.98 -3.09
CA CYS A 99 2.97 -8.57 -1.99
C CYS A 99 3.67 -8.32 -0.64
N ALA A 100 4.99 -8.45 -0.58
CA ALA A 100 5.76 -8.16 0.63
C ALA A 100 5.65 -6.69 1.05
N CYS A 101 5.77 -5.75 0.09
CA CYS A 101 5.54 -4.33 0.35
C CYS A 101 4.13 -4.08 0.90
N SER A 102 3.11 -4.74 0.34
CA SER A 102 1.73 -4.59 0.79
C SER A 102 1.52 -5.16 2.21
N VAL A 103 2.10 -6.31 2.55
CA VAL A 103 2.04 -6.86 3.92
C VAL A 103 2.73 -5.96 4.94
N LEU A 104 3.92 -5.44 4.62
CA LEU A 104 4.66 -4.55 5.50
C LEU A 104 3.90 -3.24 5.75
N THR A 105 3.31 -2.66 4.70
CA THR A 105 2.65 -1.34 4.77
C THR A 105 1.19 -1.37 5.22
N GLU A 106 0.46 -2.45 4.96
CA GLU A 106 -0.98 -2.54 5.24
C GLU A 106 -1.31 -3.51 6.39
N SER A 107 -0.38 -4.40 6.76
CA SER A 107 -0.53 -5.31 7.89
C SER A 107 0.35 -4.94 9.08
N ILE A 108 1.67 -5.08 8.92
CA ILE A 108 2.60 -5.06 10.06
C ILE A 108 2.77 -3.65 10.62
N ALA A 109 3.16 -2.67 9.81
CA ALA A 109 3.40 -1.29 10.30
C ALA A 109 2.16 -0.67 10.97
N PRO A 110 0.93 -0.78 10.41
CA PRO A 110 -0.27 -0.32 11.10
C PRO A 110 -0.52 -1.02 12.44
N ALA A 111 -0.28 -2.33 12.55
CA ALA A 111 -0.46 -3.09 13.78
C ALA A 111 0.58 -2.72 14.85
N GLU A 112 1.85 -2.57 14.46
CA GLU A 112 2.92 -2.08 15.35
C GLU A 112 2.60 -0.70 15.92
N ARG A 113 2.16 0.23 15.05
CA ARG A 113 1.68 1.55 15.47
C ARG A 113 0.56 1.44 16.51
N LYS A 114 -0.42 0.57 16.29
CA LYS A 114 -1.55 0.38 17.21
C LYS A 114 -1.12 -0.15 18.58
N LEU A 115 -0.06 -0.95 18.60
CA LEU A 115 0.56 -1.47 19.81
C LEU A 115 1.60 -0.51 20.43
N GLY A 116 1.88 0.62 19.79
CA GLY A 116 2.92 1.56 20.23
C GLY A 116 4.33 0.99 20.11
N ARG A 117 4.55 0.02 19.21
CA ARG A 117 5.85 -0.60 18.93
C ARG A 117 6.63 0.24 17.91
N ASP A 118 7.95 0.12 17.96
CA ASP A 118 8.82 0.70 16.94
C ASP A 118 8.73 -0.08 15.63
N SER A 119 8.50 0.62 14.53
CA SER A 119 8.41 0.06 13.17
C SER A 119 9.70 0.19 12.37
N GLY A 120 10.83 0.56 13.00
CA GLY A 120 12.13 0.69 12.34
C GLY A 120 12.52 -0.55 11.52
N ASN A 121 12.46 -1.73 12.13
CA ASN A 121 12.80 -2.99 11.45
C ASN A 121 11.86 -3.29 10.26
N THR A 122 10.55 -3.07 10.44
CA THR A 122 9.54 -3.24 9.40
C THR A 122 9.81 -2.33 8.20
N LEU A 123 10.22 -1.08 8.46
CA LEU A 123 10.58 -0.14 7.40
C LEU A 123 11.93 -0.47 6.75
N ASP A 124 12.89 -1.03 7.49
CA ASP A 124 14.16 -1.50 6.92
C ASP A 124 13.95 -2.72 5.99
N ASP A 125 13.05 -3.65 6.37
CA ASP A 125 12.63 -4.74 5.50
C ASP A 125 11.89 -4.21 4.25
N LEU A 126 11.07 -3.17 4.42
CA LEU A 126 10.39 -2.50 3.32
C LEU A 126 11.37 -1.85 2.34
N ASP A 127 12.41 -1.17 2.84
CA ASP A 127 13.49 -0.60 2.04
C ASP A 127 14.19 -1.67 1.20
N ARG A 128 14.43 -2.86 1.78
CA ARG A 128 15.02 -4.01 1.06
C ARG A 128 14.14 -4.44 -0.11
N TYR A 129 12.84 -4.61 0.11
CA TYR A 129 11.91 -5.00 -0.96
C TYR A 129 11.71 -3.91 -2.02
N LEU A 130 11.62 -2.64 -1.63
CA LEU A 130 11.53 -1.52 -2.58
C LEU A 130 12.78 -1.44 -3.46
N THR A 131 13.96 -1.58 -2.87
CA THR A 131 15.24 -1.61 -3.60
C THR A 131 15.28 -2.77 -4.59
N ARG A 132 14.83 -3.95 -4.18
CA ARG A 132 14.77 -5.15 -5.02
C ARG A 132 13.80 -4.97 -6.18
N TYR A 133 12.62 -4.39 -5.91
CA TYR A 133 11.60 -4.16 -6.93
C TYR A 133 12.04 -3.10 -7.94
N GLU A 134 12.69 -2.03 -7.47
CA GLU A 134 13.19 -0.99 -8.34
C GLU A 134 14.30 -1.53 -9.26
N LYS A 135 15.17 -2.42 -8.77
CA LYS A 135 16.17 -3.09 -9.62
C LYS A 135 15.51 -3.94 -10.71
N LEU A 136 14.44 -4.67 -10.38
CA LEU A 136 13.67 -5.43 -11.37
C LEU A 136 13.11 -4.49 -12.45
N TYR A 137 12.45 -3.41 -12.03
CA TYR A 137 11.96 -2.37 -12.96
C TYR A 137 13.09 -1.82 -13.86
N GLN A 138 14.21 -1.40 -13.28
CA GLN A 138 15.33 -0.82 -14.01
C GLN A 138 15.93 -1.81 -15.03
N SER A 139 16.04 -3.09 -14.67
CA SER A 139 16.49 -4.14 -15.57
C SER A 139 15.53 -4.33 -16.74
N THR A 140 14.22 -4.42 -16.47
CA THR A 140 13.19 -4.55 -17.52
C THR A 140 13.14 -3.31 -18.42
N GLN A 141 13.29 -2.10 -17.86
CA GLN A 141 13.37 -0.87 -18.64
C GLN A 141 14.58 -0.88 -19.57
N CYS A 142 15.76 -1.28 -19.08
CA CYS A 142 16.96 -1.37 -19.90
C CYS A 142 16.81 -2.36 -21.07
N GLU A 143 16.18 -3.50 -20.81
CA GLU A 143 15.86 -4.48 -21.85
C GLU A 143 14.85 -3.92 -22.88
N SER A 144 13.83 -3.20 -22.40
CA SER A 144 12.83 -2.52 -23.23
C SER A 144 13.45 -1.47 -24.15
N ASP A 145 14.37 -0.65 -23.63
CA ASP A 145 15.08 0.37 -24.38
C ASP A 145 16.00 -0.25 -25.46
N GLY A 146 16.54 -1.44 -25.19
CA GLY A 146 17.32 -2.24 -26.15
C GLY A 146 16.49 -2.91 -27.23
N ASN A 147 15.18 -3.07 -27.02
CA ASN A 147 14.25 -3.74 -27.93
C ASN A 147 13.06 -2.82 -28.27
N PRO A 148 13.28 -1.70 -28.98
CA PRO A 148 12.27 -0.65 -29.15
C PRO A 148 11.00 -1.10 -29.89
N ASN A 149 11.03 -2.23 -30.60
CA ASN A 149 9.87 -2.79 -31.31
C ASN A 149 9.07 -3.82 -30.49
N ASP A 150 9.54 -4.20 -29.29
CA ASP A 150 8.83 -5.13 -28.42
C ASP A 150 7.83 -4.38 -27.54
N GLN A 151 6.62 -4.22 -28.06
CA GLN A 151 5.52 -3.54 -27.37
C GLN A 151 5.18 -4.20 -26.02
N SER A 152 5.31 -5.52 -25.92
CA SER A 152 4.99 -6.26 -24.68
C SER A 152 5.97 -5.93 -23.57
N LEU A 153 7.25 -5.76 -23.91
CA LEU A 153 8.29 -5.40 -22.97
C LEU A 153 8.16 -3.94 -22.49
N HIS A 154 7.75 -3.02 -23.38
CA HIS A 154 7.44 -1.63 -23.00
C HIS A 154 6.27 -1.56 -22.02
N GLU A 155 5.20 -2.31 -22.28
CA GLU A 155 4.05 -2.39 -21.39
C GLU A 155 4.42 -3.02 -20.03
N LEU A 156 5.28 -4.03 -20.02
CA LEU A 156 5.78 -4.65 -18.79
C LEU A 156 6.64 -3.68 -17.97
N ALA A 157 7.58 -2.96 -18.61
CA ALA A 157 8.41 -1.96 -17.96
C ALA A 157 7.56 -0.83 -17.34
N ALA A 158 6.57 -0.33 -18.08
CA ALA A 158 5.62 0.67 -17.58
C ALA A 158 4.77 0.14 -16.41
N THR A 159 4.34 -1.11 -16.48
CA THR A 159 3.61 -1.77 -15.40
C THR A 159 4.45 -1.85 -14.12
N TYR A 160 5.70 -2.30 -14.23
CA TYR A 160 6.61 -2.37 -13.07
C TYR A 160 6.92 -0.99 -12.50
N LYS A 161 7.17 0.01 -13.36
CA LYS A 161 7.35 1.41 -12.93
C LYS A 161 6.20 1.91 -12.07
N ASN A 162 4.96 1.71 -12.53
CA ASN A 162 3.76 2.15 -11.82
C ASN A 162 3.55 1.38 -10.50
N ARG A 163 3.88 0.09 -10.46
CA ARG A 163 3.80 -0.73 -9.23
C ARG A 163 4.84 -0.33 -8.19
N VAL A 164 6.07 -0.07 -8.61
CA VAL A 164 7.13 0.42 -7.71
C VAL A 164 6.73 1.78 -7.14
N ALA A 165 6.25 2.70 -7.99
CA ALA A 165 5.72 3.99 -7.54
C ALA A 165 4.59 3.81 -6.50
N THR A 166 3.66 2.88 -6.78
CA THR A 166 2.57 2.55 -5.86
C THR A 166 3.09 2.04 -4.51
N CYS A 167 4.09 1.16 -4.52
CA CYS A 167 4.69 0.64 -3.29
C CYS A 167 5.38 1.74 -2.48
N TYR A 168 6.08 2.67 -3.14
CA TYR A 168 6.63 3.85 -2.46
C TYR A 168 5.53 4.74 -1.87
N GLY A 169 4.40 4.95 -2.56
CA GLY A 169 3.27 5.68 -2.01
C GLY A 169 2.69 5.05 -0.74
N LYS A 170 2.50 3.71 -0.74
CA LYS A 170 2.08 2.96 0.46
C LYS A 170 3.12 3.05 1.59
N ALA A 171 4.41 2.91 1.25
CA ALA A 171 5.52 3.01 2.19
C ALA A 171 5.58 4.39 2.85
N ALA A 172 5.34 5.45 2.08
CA ALA A 172 5.30 6.83 2.58
C ALA A 172 4.21 7.02 3.63
N VAL A 173 3.00 6.51 3.37
CA VAL A 173 1.89 6.56 4.34
C VAL A 173 2.25 5.77 5.60
N ALA A 174 2.74 4.54 5.46
CA ALA A 174 3.11 3.70 6.59
C ALA A 174 4.18 4.38 7.46
N ALA A 175 5.27 4.86 6.85
CA ALA A 175 6.34 5.57 7.53
C ALA A 175 5.85 6.84 8.24
N PHE A 176 4.96 7.63 7.59
CA PHE A 176 4.40 8.81 8.22
C PHE A 176 3.54 8.44 9.44
N GLU A 177 2.67 7.46 9.30
CA GLU A 177 1.77 7.02 10.37
C GLU A 177 2.53 6.42 11.57
N THR A 178 3.70 5.82 11.35
CA THR A 178 4.60 5.32 12.40
C THR A 178 5.61 6.38 12.89
N GLY A 179 5.44 7.66 12.52
CA GLY A 179 6.25 8.78 13.02
C GLY A 179 7.61 8.98 12.35
N GLN A 180 7.88 8.31 11.23
CA GLN A 180 9.14 8.36 10.48
C GLN A 180 9.04 9.40 9.35
N THR A 181 8.77 10.66 9.69
CA THR A 181 8.45 11.74 8.74
C THR A 181 9.52 11.93 7.66
N ALA A 182 10.80 11.89 8.00
CA ALA A 182 11.89 12.05 7.02
C ALA A 182 11.89 10.92 5.98
N ARG A 183 11.70 9.66 6.41
CA ARG A 183 11.55 8.52 5.50
C ARG A 183 10.31 8.65 4.63
N ALA A 184 9.18 9.08 5.21
CA ALA A 184 7.94 9.29 4.47
C ALA A 184 8.10 10.29 3.31
N LEU A 185 8.75 11.44 3.56
CA LEU A 185 9.02 12.43 2.52
C LEU A 185 9.95 11.88 1.43
N ALA A 186 10.97 11.11 1.80
CA ALA A 186 11.84 10.44 0.83
C ALA A 186 11.06 9.45 -0.04
N TYR A 187 10.16 8.65 0.54
CA TYR A 187 9.31 7.73 -0.22
C TYR A 187 8.33 8.46 -1.15
N PHE A 188 7.70 9.54 -0.69
CA PHE A 188 6.86 10.36 -1.59
C PHE A 188 7.65 10.91 -2.77
N GLN A 189 8.88 11.40 -2.54
CA GLN A 189 9.74 11.87 -3.61
C GLN A 189 10.09 10.76 -4.61
N GLN A 190 10.36 9.53 -4.14
CA GLN A 190 10.63 8.40 -5.03
C GLN A 190 9.39 7.96 -5.80
N SER A 191 8.23 7.93 -5.15
CA SER A 191 6.94 7.71 -5.81
C SER A 191 6.72 8.74 -6.92
N GLU A 192 7.02 10.02 -6.68
CA GLU A 192 6.83 11.08 -7.68
C GLU A 192 7.78 10.98 -8.86
N ARG A 193 9.05 10.63 -8.58
CA ARG A 193 10.05 10.41 -9.63
C ARG A 193 9.64 9.29 -10.59
N LEU A 194 9.00 8.24 -10.07
CA LEU A 194 8.60 7.08 -10.86
C LEU A 194 7.20 7.25 -11.47
N GLY A 195 6.18 7.52 -10.66
CA GLY A 195 4.78 7.56 -11.09
C GLY A 195 4.30 8.92 -11.60
N GLY A 196 5.13 9.96 -11.50
CA GLY A 196 4.67 11.33 -11.71
C GLY A 196 3.91 11.86 -10.49
N LYS A 197 3.00 12.81 -10.69
CA LYS A 197 2.34 13.49 -9.58
C LYS A 197 1.57 12.50 -8.66
N ILE A 198 1.81 12.59 -7.35
CA ILE A 198 0.98 11.90 -6.35
C ILE A 198 -0.42 12.52 -6.33
N ASP A 199 -1.45 11.69 -6.34
CA ASP A 199 -2.85 12.10 -6.26
C ASP A 199 -3.60 11.42 -5.10
N GLY A 200 -4.88 11.78 -4.97
CA GLY A 200 -5.80 11.12 -4.04
C GLY A 200 -5.41 11.26 -2.56
N ILE A 201 -5.57 10.16 -1.82
CA ILE A 201 -5.34 10.11 -0.37
C ILE A 201 -3.87 10.35 0.00
N TRP A 202 -2.93 9.92 -0.83
CA TRP A 202 -1.49 10.04 -0.55
C TRP A 202 -1.04 11.51 -0.53
N GLN A 203 -1.68 12.37 -1.30
CA GLN A 203 -1.38 13.80 -1.32
C GLN A 203 -1.69 14.48 0.03
N PHE A 204 -2.74 14.04 0.75
CA PHE A 204 -3.01 14.49 2.12
C PHE A 204 -1.88 14.08 3.07
N TYR A 205 -1.44 12.82 3.00
CA TYR A 205 -0.35 12.34 3.85
C TYR A 205 0.99 13.03 3.54
N LYS A 206 1.26 13.35 2.26
CA LYS A 206 2.41 14.17 1.88
C LYS A 206 2.34 15.57 2.49
N ALA A 207 1.19 16.24 2.38
CA ALA A 207 1.00 17.56 2.99
C ALA A 207 1.18 17.53 4.52
N ALA A 208 0.65 16.50 5.19
CA ALA A 208 0.81 16.32 6.63
C ALA A 208 2.27 16.05 7.03
N ALA A 209 3.00 15.26 6.23
CA ALA A 209 4.43 15.03 6.41
C ALA A 209 5.25 16.33 6.24
N LEU A 210 4.92 17.15 5.23
CA LEU A 210 5.56 18.45 4.99
C LEU A 210 5.32 19.41 6.17
N LEU A 211 4.10 19.48 6.71
CA LEU A 211 3.81 20.28 7.91
C LEU A 211 4.60 19.81 9.12
N SER A 212 4.65 18.49 9.34
CA SER A 212 5.43 17.90 10.42
C SER A 212 6.92 18.23 10.32
N ASN A 213 7.42 18.44 9.09
CA ASN A 213 8.79 18.84 8.81
C ASN A 213 8.99 20.38 8.75
N GLY A 214 7.97 21.17 9.09
CA GLY A 214 8.02 22.64 9.10
C GLY A 214 7.92 23.31 7.72
N GLN A 215 7.62 22.56 6.66
CA GLN A 215 7.51 23.06 5.28
C GLN A 215 6.08 23.54 4.98
N THR A 216 5.58 24.52 5.74
CA THR A 216 4.19 24.98 5.67
C THR A 216 3.76 25.45 4.29
N SER A 217 4.57 26.26 3.59
CA SER A 217 4.22 26.76 2.26
C SER A 217 4.05 25.64 1.24
N GLU A 218 4.98 24.67 1.22
CA GLU A 218 4.91 23.52 0.32
C GLU A 218 3.71 22.62 0.65
N ALA A 219 3.40 22.45 1.94
CA ALA A 219 2.24 21.69 2.37
C ALA A 219 0.93 22.33 1.88
N LYS A 220 0.81 23.66 1.97
CA LYS A 220 -0.37 24.39 1.46
C LYS A 220 -0.53 24.24 -0.04
N THR A 221 0.56 24.39 -0.81
CA THR A 221 0.54 24.11 -2.26
C THR A 221 0.11 22.66 -2.53
N CYS A 222 0.65 21.71 -1.78
CA CYS A 222 0.29 20.30 -1.89
C CYS A 222 -1.21 20.07 -1.66
N LEU A 223 -1.83 20.73 -0.67
CA LEU A 223 -3.28 20.64 -0.41
C LEU A 223 -4.12 21.29 -1.53
N GLN A 224 -3.73 22.47 -2.01
CA GLN A 224 -4.45 23.20 -3.07
C GLN A 224 -4.48 22.42 -4.39
N GLU A 225 -3.47 21.57 -4.60
CA GLU A 225 -3.34 20.73 -5.78
C GLU A 225 -4.13 19.43 -5.73
N ILE A 226 -4.83 19.13 -4.62
CA ILE A 226 -5.63 17.92 -4.46
C ILE A 226 -6.87 17.99 -5.36
N SER A 227 -7.05 16.97 -6.17
CA SER A 227 -8.18 16.85 -7.10
C SER A 227 -8.64 15.40 -7.24
N GLY A 228 -9.68 15.17 -8.04
CA GLY A 228 -10.18 13.83 -8.36
C GLY A 228 -11.16 13.23 -7.34
N PRO A 229 -11.34 11.89 -7.36
CA PRO A 229 -12.39 11.20 -6.60
C PRO A 229 -12.37 11.45 -5.10
N VAL A 230 -11.17 11.59 -4.50
CA VAL A 230 -11.02 11.87 -3.07
C VAL A 230 -11.72 13.17 -2.65
N VAL A 231 -11.82 14.14 -3.58
CA VAL A 231 -12.54 15.41 -3.37
C VAL A 231 -14.02 15.28 -3.74
N SER A 232 -14.36 14.57 -4.82
CA SER A 232 -15.77 14.45 -5.25
C SER A 232 -16.60 13.62 -4.27
N ASP A 233 -16.00 12.62 -3.62
CA ASP A 233 -16.71 11.67 -2.77
C ASP A 233 -16.77 12.14 -1.30
N GLY A 234 -16.32 13.37 -1.03
CA GLY A 234 -16.28 13.99 0.30
C GLY A 234 -15.26 13.37 1.27
N LEU A 235 -14.47 12.39 0.82
CA LEU A 235 -13.44 11.72 1.62
C LEU A 235 -12.33 12.69 2.06
N GLY A 236 -12.04 13.71 1.26
CA GLY A 236 -11.01 14.71 1.54
C GLY A 236 -11.23 15.44 2.86
N SER A 237 -12.48 15.80 3.21
CA SER A 237 -12.79 16.43 4.50
C SER A 237 -12.50 15.47 5.66
N ALA A 238 -12.90 14.20 5.54
CA ALA A 238 -12.68 13.21 6.59
C ALA A 238 -11.19 12.95 6.84
N ILE A 239 -10.38 12.90 5.77
CA ILE A 239 -8.92 12.74 5.88
C ILE A 239 -8.29 13.98 6.50
N PHE A 240 -8.68 15.18 6.05
CA PHE A 240 -8.19 16.44 6.60
C PHE A 240 -8.55 16.61 8.09
N ASP A 241 -9.74 16.16 8.50
CA ASP A 241 -10.16 16.22 9.89
C ASP A 241 -9.40 15.20 10.77
N LYS A 242 -9.07 14.03 10.21
CA LYS A 242 -8.34 12.94 10.90
C LYS A 242 -6.88 13.30 11.21
N LEU A 243 -6.20 14.04 10.33
CA LEU A 243 -4.76 14.31 10.44
C LEU A 243 -4.50 15.56 11.31
N LYS A 244 -3.97 15.34 12.52
CA LYS A 244 -3.70 16.38 13.52
C LYS A 244 -2.68 17.43 13.04
N GLU A 245 -1.82 17.06 12.10
CA GLU A 245 -0.78 17.94 11.55
C GLU A 245 -1.40 19.18 10.90
N PHE A 246 -2.64 19.06 10.41
CA PHE A 246 -3.39 20.16 9.83
C PHE A 246 -3.95 21.15 10.86
N ASP A 247 -3.97 20.83 12.16
CA ASP A 247 -4.49 21.73 13.21
C ASP A 247 -3.79 23.11 13.18
N SER A 248 -2.50 23.12 12.84
CA SER A 248 -1.69 24.33 12.74
C SER A 248 -2.11 25.31 11.63
N ILE A 249 -2.76 24.82 10.57
CA ILE A 249 -3.18 25.60 9.40
C ILE A 249 -4.70 25.64 9.24
N ARG A 250 -5.45 24.99 10.13
CA ARG A 250 -6.90 24.76 10.00
C ARG A 250 -7.72 26.05 9.96
N ASN A 251 -7.21 27.12 10.55
CA ASN A 251 -7.88 28.42 10.59
C ASN A 251 -7.36 29.40 9.52
N ASP A 252 -6.43 28.98 8.67
CA ASP A 252 -5.94 29.82 7.58
C ASP A 252 -7.04 30.00 6.54
N LEU A 253 -7.29 31.24 6.11
CA LEU A 253 -8.43 31.58 5.25
C LEU A 253 -8.44 30.75 3.94
N ASP A 254 -7.27 30.56 3.34
CA ASP A 254 -7.11 29.78 2.11
C ASP A 254 -7.41 28.29 2.32
N ILE A 255 -7.11 27.75 3.50
CA ILE A 255 -7.37 26.36 3.86
C ILE A 255 -8.82 26.14 4.25
N VAL A 256 -9.44 27.09 4.96
CA VAL A 256 -10.87 27.04 5.31
C VAL A 256 -11.73 27.01 4.05
N ASP A 257 -11.42 27.84 3.06
CA ASP A 257 -12.17 27.88 1.81
C ASP A 257 -11.94 26.62 0.96
N LEU A 258 -10.72 26.08 0.94
CA LEU A 258 -10.40 24.79 0.32
C LEU A 258 -11.17 23.63 0.97
N ALA A 259 -11.20 23.54 2.30
CA ALA A 259 -11.89 22.48 3.04
C ALA A 259 -13.42 22.55 2.85
N LYS A 260 -14.01 23.76 2.82
CA LYS A 260 -15.43 23.93 2.43
C LYS A 260 -15.71 23.40 1.02
N HIS A 261 -14.78 23.61 0.09
CA HIS A 261 -14.89 23.14 -1.28
C HIS A 261 -14.96 21.60 -1.35
N TRP A 262 -14.18 20.91 -0.51
CA TRP A 262 -14.23 19.44 -0.39
C TRP A 262 -15.53 18.95 0.26
N LYS A 263 -16.08 19.68 1.23
CA LYS A 263 -17.32 19.31 1.93
C LYS A 263 -18.58 19.47 1.08
N ASN A 264 -18.62 20.49 0.22
CA ASN A 264 -19.84 20.87 -0.52
C ASN A 264 -20.13 20.02 -1.76
N ARG A 265 -19.24 19.13 -2.18
CA ARG A 265 -19.46 18.25 -3.35
C ARG A 265 -20.28 16.98 -3.07
N ASN A 266 -20.63 16.74 -1.80
CA ASN A 266 -21.60 15.72 -1.40
C ASN A 266 -23.07 16.15 -1.56
N VAL A 267 -23.35 17.35 -2.09
CA VAL A 267 -24.71 17.73 -2.49
C VAL A 267 -24.97 17.17 -3.89
N ARG A 268 -25.36 15.89 -3.97
CA ARG A 268 -26.07 15.39 -5.14
C ARG A 268 -27.31 16.27 -5.34
N LEU A 269 -27.35 16.99 -6.46
CA LEU A 269 -28.62 17.36 -7.09
C LEU A 269 -29.27 16.10 -7.66
#